data_AF-A0A8J7P550-F1
#
_entry.id   AF-A0A8J7P550-F1
#
_cell.length_a   1.000
_cell.length_b   1.000
_cell.length_c   1.000
_cell.angle_alpha   90.00
_cell.angle_beta   90.00
_cell.angle_gamma   90.00
#
_symmetry.space_group_name_H-M   'P 1'
#
loop_
_entity.id
_entity.type
_entity.pdbx_description
1 polymer ?
#
loop_
_entity_poly.entity_id
_entity_poly.type
_entity_poly.pdbx_seq_one_letter_code
_entity_poly.pdbx_strand_id
1 'polypeptide(L)'
;MTFEWPWQYNFPPFFTLQPNADTRQKQLAAWSSLVLSYCRHHRLYTLDVLEAQESPVFNNKNTGRKLSTEAIQVIFEELRKKGNLEWMDKNKARCLIMWRRPEEWGKLIYQWVRSVPLNSAC
;
A
#
# COMPACT_ATOMS: atom_id res chain seq x y z
N MET A 1 8.59 2.01 17.59
CA MET A 1 8.28 3.36 17.07
C MET A 1 6.86 3.35 16.54
N THR A 2 6.06 4.33 16.93
CA THR A 2 4.66 4.50 16.49
C THR A 2 4.63 4.88 15.00
N PHE A 3 3.60 4.46 14.28
CA PHE A 3 3.40 4.88 12.89
C PHE A 3 2.98 6.35 12.84
N GLU A 4 3.63 7.16 12.00
CA GLU A 4 3.26 8.56 11.80
C GLU A 4 2.20 8.69 10.70
N TRP A 5 1.01 9.15 11.09
CA TRP A 5 -0.09 9.35 10.16
C TRP A 5 0.09 10.67 9.38
N PRO A 6 -0.15 10.67 8.06
CA PRO A 6 -0.11 11.89 7.27
C PRO A 6 -1.30 12.78 7.62
N TRP A 7 -1.18 14.10 7.45
CA TRP A 7 -2.24 15.05 7.80
C TRP A 7 -3.57 14.75 7.08
N GLN A 8 -3.51 14.22 5.86
CA GLN A 8 -4.69 13.82 5.07
C GLN A 8 -5.54 12.77 5.80
N TYR A 9 -4.93 11.92 6.63
CA TYR A 9 -5.66 10.91 7.41
C TYR A 9 -6.59 11.53 8.46
N ASN A 10 -6.31 12.75 8.92
CA ASN A 10 -7.20 13.48 9.83
C ASN A 10 -8.17 14.40 9.10
N PHE A 11 -8.13 14.43 7.75
CA PHE A 11 -9.02 15.25 6.93
C PHE A 11 -10.26 14.45 6.53
N PRO A 12 -11.46 14.73 7.05
CA PRO A 12 -12.64 13.89 6.82
C PRO A 12 -12.98 13.64 5.33
N PRO A 13 -12.85 14.62 4.41
CA PRO A 13 -13.09 14.39 2.98
C PRO A 13 -12.12 13.39 2.34
N PHE A 14 -10.98 13.09 2.97
CA PHE A 14 -10.02 12.10 2.46
C PHE A 14 -10.60 10.67 2.41
N PHE A 15 -11.59 10.37 3.27
CA PHE A 15 -12.29 9.08 3.31
C PHE A 15 -13.46 8.99 2.33
N THR A 16 -13.73 10.04 1.56
CA THR A 16 -14.80 10.08 0.56
C THR A 16 -14.19 10.26 -0.82
N LEU A 17 -14.54 9.38 -1.76
CA LEU A 17 -14.01 9.46 -3.13
C LEU A 17 -14.41 10.79 -3.77
N GLN A 18 -13.42 11.58 -4.18
CA GLN A 18 -13.67 12.91 -4.73
C GLN A 18 -14.26 12.81 -6.16
N PRO A 19 -15.27 13.62 -6.51
CA PRO A 19 -15.89 13.59 -7.84
C PRO A 19 -15.00 14.20 -8.92
N ASN A 20 -14.18 15.19 -8.56
CA ASN A 20 -13.24 15.84 -9.47
C ASN A 20 -12.06 14.89 -9.77
N ALA A 21 -11.75 14.68 -11.05
CA ALA A 21 -10.70 13.78 -11.50
C ALA A 21 -9.30 14.16 -10.98
N ASP A 22 -8.93 15.44 -11.01
CA ASP A 22 -7.62 15.90 -10.55
C ASP A 22 -7.45 15.71 -9.03
N THR A 23 -8.49 16.07 -8.27
CA THR A 23 -8.50 15.88 -6.81
C THR A 23 -8.50 14.40 -6.45
N ARG A 24 -9.26 13.58 -7.18
CA ARG A 24 -9.29 12.13 -7.00
C ARG A 24 -7.93 11.50 -7.30
N GLN A 25 -7.22 11.96 -8.32
CA GLN A 25 -5.88 11.45 -8.61
C GLN A 25 -4.90 11.76 -7.48
N LYS A 26 -4.93 12.99 -6.94
CA LYS A 26 -4.13 13.38 -5.77
C LYS A 26 -4.50 12.56 -4.53
N GLN A 27 -5.79 12.34 -4.31
CA GLN A 27 -6.30 11.50 -3.22
C GLN A 27 -5.78 10.06 -3.35
N LEU A 28 -5.88 9.44 -4.53
CA LEU A 28 -5.42 8.06 -4.78
C LEU A 28 -3.89 7.94 -4.64
N ALA A 29 -3.14 8.96 -5.05
CA ALA A 29 -1.70 9.02 -4.83
C ALA A 29 -1.33 9.05 -3.34
N ALA A 30 -2.02 9.89 -2.55
CA ALA A 30 -1.84 9.95 -1.10
C ALA A 30 -2.22 8.63 -0.41
N TRP A 31 -3.35 8.01 -0.81
CA TRP A 31 -3.75 6.68 -0.33
C TRP A 31 -2.72 5.60 -0.67
N SER A 32 -2.19 5.60 -1.90
CA SER A 32 -1.14 4.66 -2.30
C SER A 32 0.08 4.76 -1.37
N SER A 33 0.53 5.98 -1.08
CA SER A 33 1.68 6.22 -0.20
C SER A 33 1.40 5.82 1.25
N LEU A 34 0.20 6.13 1.76
CA LEU A 34 -0.23 5.74 3.10
C LEU A 34 -0.28 4.22 3.27
N VAL A 35 -0.91 3.50 2.34
CA VAL A 35 -1.02 2.04 2.40
C VAL A 35 0.37 1.39 2.38
N LEU A 36 1.24 1.80 1.45
CA LEU A 36 2.59 1.23 1.34
C LEU A 36 3.46 1.51 2.58
N SER A 37 3.37 2.73 3.14
CA SER A 37 4.13 3.09 4.35
C SER A 37 3.63 2.32 5.57
N TYR A 38 2.31 2.15 5.71
CA TYR A 38 1.73 1.36 6.80
C TYR A 38 2.10 -0.12 6.68
N CYS A 39 1.92 -0.72 5.50
CA CYS A 39 2.30 -2.11 5.26
C CYS A 39 3.79 -2.36 5.53
N ARG A 40 4.66 -1.40 5.14
CA ARG A 40 6.10 -1.47 5.44
C ARG A 40 6.40 -1.40 6.93
N HIS A 41 5.73 -0.50 7.66
CA HIS A 41 5.95 -0.34 9.10
C HIS A 41 5.52 -1.58 9.90
N HIS A 42 4.38 -2.16 9.53
CA HIS A 42 3.82 -3.36 10.17
C HIS A 42 4.31 -4.69 9.56
N ARG A 43 5.19 -4.64 8.55
CA ARG A 43 5.71 -5.81 7.81
C ARG A 43 4.60 -6.70 7.23
N LEU A 44 3.53 -6.07 6.73
CA LEU A 44 2.41 -6.73 6.09
C LEU A 44 2.69 -6.86 4.60
N TYR A 45 2.57 -8.09 4.09
CA TYR A 45 2.75 -8.40 2.67
C TYR A 45 1.46 -8.88 2.02
N THR A 46 0.52 -9.40 2.80
CA THR A 46 -0.76 -9.88 2.31
C THR A 46 -1.88 -9.14 3.00
N LEU A 47 -2.88 -8.68 2.24
CA LEU A 47 -4.11 -8.11 2.78
C LEU A 47 -5.32 -8.81 2.17
N ASP A 48 -6.33 -9.04 2.99
CA ASP A 48 -7.69 -9.36 2.55
C ASP A 48 -8.52 -8.07 2.49
N VAL A 49 -9.37 -7.90 1.47
CA VAL A 49 -10.17 -6.67 1.29
C VAL A 49 -11.13 -6.45 2.47
N LEU A 50 -11.71 -7.50 3.02
CA LEU A 50 -12.66 -7.41 4.14
C LEU A 50 -11.94 -7.06 5.45
N GLU A 51 -10.81 -7.72 5.70
CA GLU A 51 -9.98 -7.41 6.87
C GLU A 51 -9.35 -6.02 6.78
N ALA A 52 -8.93 -5.62 5.58
CA ALA A 52 -8.39 -4.28 5.32
C ALA A 52 -9.42 -3.21 5.66
N GLN A 53 -10.71 -3.43 5.38
CA GLN A 53 -11.75 -2.45 5.69
C GLN A 53 -11.86 -2.15 7.20
N GLU A 54 -11.58 -3.13 8.06
CA GLU A 54 -11.55 -2.94 9.52
C GLU A 54 -10.19 -2.47 10.05
N SER A 55 -9.15 -2.51 9.21
CA SER A 55 -7.82 -2.05 9.58
C SER A 55 -7.79 -0.54 9.87
N PRO A 56 -6.90 -0.08 10.77
CA PRO A 56 -6.80 1.35 11.08
C PRO A 56 -6.39 2.19 9.87
N VAL A 57 -5.84 1.61 8.80
CA VAL A 57 -5.50 2.35 7.57
C VAL A 57 -6.75 2.90 6.90
N PHE A 58 -7.80 2.08 6.82
CA PHE A 58 -9.04 2.42 6.11
C PHE A 58 -10.18 2.81 7.05
N ASN A 59 -10.01 2.58 8.36
CA ASN A 59 -10.96 2.96 9.40
C ASN A 59 -10.30 3.87 10.45
N ASN A 60 -10.54 5.18 10.33
CA ASN A 60 -10.13 6.15 11.32
C ASN A 60 -11.17 6.27 12.44
N LYS A 61 -10.88 5.60 13.56
CA LYS A 61 -11.69 5.63 14.78
C LYS A 61 -11.74 7.00 15.46
N ASN A 62 -10.71 7.84 15.28
CA ASN A 62 -10.64 9.17 15.92
C ASN A 62 -11.61 10.15 15.26
N THR A 63 -11.76 10.08 13.93
CA THR A 63 -12.70 10.93 13.18
C THR A 63 -14.05 10.25 12.91
N GLY A 64 -14.20 8.97 13.28
CA GLY A 64 -15.38 8.16 12.96
C GLY A 64 -15.59 7.99 11.44
N ARG A 65 -14.50 7.94 10.66
CA ARG A 65 -14.56 7.85 9.19
C ARG A 65 -13.98 6.54 8.72
N LYS A 66 -14.70 5.87 7.83
CA LYS A 66 -14.33 4.57 7.26
C LYS A 66 -14.48 4.63 5.75
N LEU A 67 -13.52 4.04 5.04
CA LEU A 67 -13.59 3.91 3.59
C LEU A 67 -14.60 2.82 3.19
N SER A 68 -15.33 3.05 2.11
CA SER A 68 -16.19 2.01 1.53
C SER A 68 -15.35 0.96 0.80
N THR A 69 -15.88 -0.26 0.67
CA THR A 69 -15.23 -1.37 -0.02
C THR A 69 -14.91 -1.04 -1.47
N GLU A 70 -15.78 -0.29 -2.15
CA GLU A 70 -15.59 0.14 -3.53
C GLU A 70 -14.39 1.07 -3.63
N ALA A 71 -14.26 2.03 -2.71
CA ALA A 71 -13.14 2.95 -2.68
C ALA A 71 -11.81 2.23 -2.39
N ILE A 72 -11.81 1.20 -1.54
CA ILE A 72 -10.63 0.37 -1.27
C ILE A 72 -10.22 -0.38 -2.55
N GLN A 73 -11.18 -0.96 -3.27
CA GLN A 73 -10.92 -1.62 -4.54
C GLN A 73 -10.32 -0.66 -5.58
N VAL A 74 -10.78 0.59 -5.65
CA VAL A 74 -10.17 1.60 -6.52
C VAL A 74 -8.72 1.88 -6.13
N ILE A 75 -8.43 2.03 -4.82
CA ILE A 75 -7.05 2.23 -4.34
C ILE A 75 -6.17 1.03 -4.68
N PHE A 76 -6.67 -0.19 -4.49
CA PHE A 76 -5.92 -1.41 -4.80
C PHE A 76 -5.67 -1.56 -6.31
N GLU A 77 -6.62 -1.18 -7.15
CA GLU A 77 -6.43 -1.16 -8.60
C GLU A 77 -5.37 -0.13 -9.02
N GLU A 78 -5.33 1.04 -8.37
CA GLU A 78 -4.26 2.02 -8.59
C GLU A 78 -2.89 1.52 -8.12
N LEU A 79 -2.82 0.81 -6.99
CA LEU A 79 -1.58 0.15 -6.54
C LEU A 79 -1.14 -0.94 -7.52
N ARG A 80 -2.09 -1.69 -8.09
CA ARG A 80 -1.83 -2.71 -9.12
C ARG A 80 -1.25 -2.09 -10.38
N LYS A 81 -1.84 -1.00 -10.88
CA LYS A 81 -1.32 -0.25 -12.04
C LYS A 81 0.10 0.29 -11.82
N LYS A 82 0.43 0.65 -10.59
CA LYS A 82 1.79 1.11 -10.20
C LYS A 82 2.79 -0.04 -10.01
N GLY A 83 2.35 -1.30 -10.08
CA GLY A 83 3.18 -2.48 -9.88
C GLY A 83 3.50 -2.80 -8.41
N ASN A 84 2.73 -2.23 -7.47
CA ASN A 84 2.94 -2.45 -6.02
C ASN A 84 1.92 -3.44 -5.41
N LEU A 85 1.00 -3.97 -6.22
CA LEU A 85 -0.02 -4.92 -5.77
C LEU A 85 -0.26 -6.00 -6.82
N GLU A 86 -0.39 -7.23 -6.36
CA GLU A 86 -0.78 -8.39 -7.18
C GLU A 86 -1.96 -9.11 -6.51
N TRP A 87 -2.97 -9.49 -7.29
CA TRP A 87 -4.11 -10.25 -6.76
C TRP A 87 -3.75 -11.73 -6.69
N MET A 88 -3.99 -12.36 -5.55
CA MET A 88 -3.71 -13.79 -5.38
C MET A 88 -4.85 -14.68 -5.91
N ASP A 89 -6.07 -14.13 -5.95
CA ASP A 89 -7.27 -14.84 -6.33
C ASP A 89 -8.01 -14.17 -7.48
N LYS A 90 -8.70 -14.96 -8.31
CA LYS A 90 -9.60 -14.45 -9.37
C LYS A 90 -10.72 -13.57 -8.82
N ASN A 91 -11.15 -13.85 -7.58
CA ASN A 91 -12.21 -13.13 -6.89
C ASN A 91 -11.75 -11.78 -6.32
N LYS A 92 -10.46 -11.42 -6.45
CA LYS A 92 -9.89 -10.18 -5.90
C LYS A 92 -10.20 -9.99 -4.41
N ALA A 93 -10.18 -11.10 -3.65
CA ALA A 93 -10.41 -11.09 -2.21
C ALA A 93 -9.11 -10.80 -1.44
N ARG A 94 -8.00 -11.42 -1.86
CA ARG A 94 -6.68 -11.23 -1.26
C ARG A 94 -5.67 -10.70 -2.24
N CYS A 95 -4.82 -9.81 -1.75
CA CYS A 95 -3.75 -9.20 -2.53
C CYS A 95 -2.40 -9.30 -1.80
N LEU A 96 -1.35 -9.43 -2.61
CA LEU A 96 0.03 -9.27 -2.22
C LEU A 96 0.42 -7.80 -2.41
N ILE A 97 0.94 -7.16 -1.36
CA ILE A 97 1.43 -5.79 -1.37
C ILE A 97 2.96 -5.81 -1.35
N MET A 98 3.53 -5.08 -2.30
CA MET A 98 4.95 -4.92 -2.50
C MET A 98 5.34 -3.48 -2.16
N TRP A 99 5.94 -3.25 -0.98
CA TRP A 99 6.41 -1.91 -0.57
C TRP A 99 7.60 -1.39 -1.38
N ARG A 100 8.27 -2.30 -2.09
CA ARG A 100 9.31 -2.04 -3.08
C ARG A 100 9.02 -2.97 -4.23
N ARG A 101 9.18 -2.44 -5.43
CA ARG A 101 8.89 -3.20 -6.64
C ARG A 101 9.89 -4.35 -6.80
N PRO A 102 9.48 -5.49 -7.37
CA PRO A 102 10.38 -6.62 -7.61
C PRO A 102 11.65 -6.22 -8.38
N GLU A 103 11.58 -5.26 -9.30
CA GLU A 103 12.74 -4.78 -10.06
C GLU A 103 13.75 -4.03 -9.17
N GLU A 104 13.25 -3.27 -8.19
CA GLU A 104 14.09 -2.59 -7.21
C GLU A 104 14.75 -3.60 -6.27
N TRP A 105 14.01 -4.63 -5.85
CA TRP A 105 14.57 -5.75 -5.11
C TRP A 105 15.61 -6.52 -5.90
N GLY A 106 15.35 -6.81 -7.18
CA GLY A 106 16.30 -7.48 -8.07
C GLY A 106 17.61 -6.71 -8.20
N LYS A 107 17.54 -5.38 -8.35
CA LYS A 107 18.73 -4.52 -8.36
C LYS A 107 19.51 -4.59 -7.04
N LEU A 108 18.82 -4.56 -5.90
CA LEU A 108 19.47 -4.64 -4.59
C LEU A 108 20.14 -5.98 -4.37
N ILE A 109 19.47 -7.09 -4.72
CA ILE A 109 20.04 -8.43 -4.65
C ILE A 109 21.25 -8.53 -5.60
N TYR A 110 21.13 -8.04 -6.83
CA TYR A 110 22.22 -8.04 -7.80
C TYR A 110 23.43 -7.23 -7.31
N GLN A 111 23.21 -6.04 -6.75
CA GLN A 111 24.25 -5.24 -6.11
C GLN A 111 24.88 -5.95 -4.93
N TRP A 112 24.07 -6.58 -4.08
CA TRP A 112 24.55 -7.37 -2.95
C TRP A 112 25.43 -8.54 -3.41
N VAL A 113 24.96 -9.36 -4.35
CA VAL A 113 25.72 -10.48 -4.93
C VAL A 113 27.04 -10.00 -5.54
N ARG A 114 27.04 -8.89 -6.28
CA ARG A 114 28.28 -8.30 -6.84
C ARG A 114 29.25 -7.76 -5.78
N SER A 115 28.73 -7.31 -4.65
CA SER A 115 29.55 -6.77 -3.55
C SER A 115 30.18 -7.85 -2.68
N VAL A 116 29.64 -9.07 -2.70
CA VAL A 116 30.25 -10.23 -2.07
C VAL A 116 31.42 -10.69 -2.96
N PRO A 117 32.68 -10.58 -2.52
CA PRO A 117 33.80 -11.16 -3.25
C PRO A 117 33.59 -12.67 -3.29
N LEU A 118 33.62 -13.27 -4.48
CA LEU A 118 33.55 -14.73 -4.68
C LEU A 118 34.75 -15.51 -4.09
N ASN A 119 35.58 -14.89 -3.25
CA ASN A 119 36.87 -15.42 -2.80
C ASN A 119 36.95 -15.61 -1.27
N SER A 120 35.98 -16.27 -0.66
CA SER A 120 36.14 -16.83 0.67
C SER A 120 35.60 -18.26 0.75
N ALA A 121 36.12 -19.11 -0.13
CA ALA A 121 36.16 -20.56 0.03
C ALA A 121 37.30 -21.11 -0.85
N CYS A 122 38.53 -20.79 -0.44
CA CYS A 122 39.68 -21.69 -0.60
C CYS A 122 39.85 -22.44 0.72
#